data_AF-A0A934BEA8-F1
#
_entry.id   AF-A0A934BEA8-F1
#
_cell.length_a   1.000
_cell.length_b   1.000
_cell.length_c   1.000
_cell.angle_alpha   90.00
_cell.angle_beta   90.00
_cell.angle_gamma   90.00
#
_symmetry.space_group_name_H-M   'P 1'
#
loop_
_entity.id
_entity.type
_entity.pdbx_description
1 polymer ?
#
loop_
_entity_poly.entity_id
_entity_poly.type
_entity_poly.pdbx_seq_one_letter_code
_entity_poly.pdbx_strand_id
1 'polypeptide(L)' 'MRKIEYDLPKKILDQSKERYFDKETGHSIAIMKTVFCGKIKEIMVAYIVEEDCAKLLTIHPLKDGQKENRIKTGRWRKI' A
#
# COMPACT_ATOMS: atom_id res chain seq x y z
N MET A 1 -2.01 -15.81 10.45
CA MET A 1 -0.91 -15.06 9.79
C MET A 1 -1.32 -14.77 8.34
N ARG A 2 -1.22 -13.52 7.85
CA ARG A 2 -1.58 -13.23 6.44
C ARG A 2 -0.56 -13.94 5.54
N LYS A 3 -1.00 -14.71 4.54
CA LYS A 3 -0.16 -15.46 3.59
C LYS A 3 0.54 -14.52 2.59
N ILE A 4 1.26 -13.53 3.11
CA ILE A 4 1.98 -12.53 2.33
C ILE A 4 3.36 -13.12 2.03
N GLU A 5 3.70 -13.18 0.75
CA GLU A 5 5.04 -13.58 0.31
C GLU A 5 6.07 -12.61 0.89
N TYR A 6 7.22 -13.17 1.32
CA TYR A 6 8.26 -12.41 2.01
C TYR A 6 8.75 -11.20 1.22
N ASP A 7 8.91 -11.35 -0.10
CA ASP A 7 9.43 -10.30 -0.99
C ASP A 7 8.35 -9.33 -1.50
N LEU A 8 7.07 -9.62 -1.26
CA LEU A 8 5.98 -8.81 -1.77
C LEU A 8 6.03 -7.34 -1.31
N PRO A 9 6.32 -7.01 -0.04
CA PRO A 9 6.44 -5.61 0.39
C PRO A 9 7.52 -4.84 -0.38
N LYS A 10 8.70 -5.44 -0.56
CA LYS A 10 9.80 -4.84 -1.33
C LYS A 10 9.39 -4.64 -2.78
N LYS A 11 8.78 -5.64 -3.40
CA LYS A 11 8.27 -5.54 -4.78
C LYS A 11 7.27 -4.40 -4.94
N ILE A 12 6.35 -4.23 -3.99
CA ILE A 12 5.38 -3.12 -4.00
C ILE A 12 6.12 -1.78 -3.87
N LEU A 13 7.06 -1.66 -2.94
CA LEU A 13 7.82 -0.42 -2.74
C LEU A 13 8.69 -0.05 -3.95
N ASP A 14 9.25 -1.02 -4.66
CA ASP A 14 10.13 -0.77 -5.81
C ASP A 14 9.32 -0.53 -7.11
N GLN A 15 8.22 -1.26 -7.31
CA GLN A 15 7.55 -1.36 -8.62
C GLN A 15 6.17 -0.67 -8.67
N SER A 16 5.62 -0.24 -7.53
CA SER A 16 4.30 0.41 -7.52
C SER A 16 4.31 1.71 -8.32
N LYS A 17 3.37 1.79 -9.27
CA LYS A 17 3.05 2.99 -10.06
C LYS A 17 1.92 3.82 -9.43
N GLU A 18 1.38 3.38 -8.30
CA GLU A 18 0.22 3.97 -7.67
C GLU A 18 0.52 4.28 -6.20
N ARG A 19 0.81 5.55 -5.93
CA ARG A 19 1.22 6.03 -4.61
C ARG A 19 0.30 7.11 -4.09
N TYR A 20 0.16 7.14 -2.77
CA TYR A 20 -0.66 8.10 -2.05
C TYR A 20 0.02 8.55 -0.76
N PHE A 21 -0.35 9.73 -0.29
CA PHE A 21 -0.10 10.21 1.05
C PHE A 21 -1.37 10.07 1.87
N ASP A 22 -1.31 9.38 3.00
CA ASP A 22 -2.44 9.26 3.94
C ASP A 22 -2.42 10.43 4.93
N LYS A 23 -3.28 11.43 4.72
CA LYS A 23 -3.34 12.65 5.54
C LYS A 23 -3.69 12.41 7.01
N GLU A 24 -4.40 11.33 7.33
CA GLU A 24 -4.76 11.05 8.73
C GLU A 24 -3.58 10.51 9.54
N THR A 25 -2.68 9.77 8.88
CA THR A 25 -1.56 9.10 9.56
C THR A 25 -0.20 9.71 9.24
N GLY A 26 -0.10 10.54 8.20
CA GLY A 26 1.17 11.08 7.70
C GLY A 26 2.02 10.06 6.93
N HIS A 27 1.49 8.86 6.64
CA HIS A 27 2.25 7.79 6.00
C HIS A 27 2.17 7.84 4.47
N SER A 28 3.25 7.39 3.83
CA SER A 28 3.25 7.09 2.41
C SER A 28 2.63 5.72 2.16
N ILE A 29 1.90 5.61 1.05
CA ILE A 29 1.20 4.40 0.65
C ILE A 29 1.64 4.03 -0.76
N ALA A 30 2.01 2.78 -0.98
CA ALA A 30 2.24 2.18 -2.29
C ALA A 30 1.23 1.05 -2.51
N ILE A 31 0.66 0.97 -3.71
CA ILE A 31 -0.35 -0.05 -4.06
C ILE A 31 0.10 -0.85 -5.29
N MET A 32 -0.13 -2.15 -5.27
CA MET A 32 0.09 -3.00 -6.44
C MET A 32 -1.02 -4.04 -6.56
N LYS A 33 -1.46 -4.30 -7.79
CA LYS A 33 -2.30 -5.47 -8.09
C LYS A 33 -1.42 -6.69 -8.21
N THR A 34 -1.73 -7.74 -7.46
CA THR A 34 -1.04 -9.04 -7.56
C THR A 34 -2.00 -10.18 -7.27
N VAL A 35 -1.60 -11.40 -7.59
CA VAL A 35 -2.30 -12.60 -7.16
C VAL A 35 -2.04 -12.79 -5.66
N PHE A 36 -3.12 -12.86 -4.87
CA PHE A 36 -3.09 -13.13 -3.44
C PHE A 36 -4.14 -14.19 -3.13
N CYS A 37 -3.72 -15.35 -2.62
CA CYS A 37 -4.59 -16.50 -2.39
C CYS A 37 -5.44 -16.90 -3.62
N GLY A 38 -4.83 -16.92 -4.81
CA GLY A 38 -5.50 -17.32 -6.06
C GLY A 38 -6.44 -16.28 -6.67
N LYS A 39 -6.53 -15.07 -6.11
CA LYS A 39 -7.35 -13.97 -6.63
C LYS A 39 -6.51 -12.73 -6.87
N ILE A 40 -6.85 -11.95 -7.90
CA ILE A 40 -6.23 -10.64 -8.10
C ILE A 40 -6.76 -9.70 -7.02
N LYS A 41 -5.84 -9.12 -6.24
CA LYS A 41 -6.14 -8.18 -5.16
C LYS A 41 -5.21 -6.98 -5.28
N GLU A 42 -5.72 -5.81 -4.90
CA GLU A 42 -4.87 -4.67 -4.60
C GLU A 42 -4.26 -4.85 -3.21
N ILE A 43 -2.93 -4.88 -3.13
CA ILE A 43 -2.19 -4.95 -1.88
C ILE A 43 -1.58 -3.58 -1.63
N MET A 44 -1.83 -3.04 -0.45
CA MET A 44 -1.24 -1.78 -0.01
C MET A 44 -0.07 -2.03 0.92
N VAL A 45 0.93 -1.17 0.83
CA VAL A 45 2.04 -1.03 1.78
C VAL A 45 2.04 0.40 2.32
N ALA A 46 2.00 0.55 3.64
CA ALA A 46 2.21 1.84 4.30
C ALA A 46 3.64 1.87 4.81
N TYR A 47 4.31 2.99 4.55
CA TYR A 47 5.71 3.17 4.88
C TYR A 47 6.00 4.64 5.22
N ILE A 48 7.11 4.84 5.91
CA ILE A 48 7.75 6.15 6.08
C ILE A 48 9.14 6.08 5.45
N VAL A 49 9.66 7.24 5.09
CA VAL A 49 11.06 7.40 4.65
C VAL A 49 11.79 8.07 5.79
N GLU A 50 12.83 7.42 6.31
CA GLU A 50 13.73 7.97 7.30
C GLU A 50 15.15 7.84 6.75
N GLU A 51 15.86 8.97 6.66
CA GLU A 51 17.16 9.06 5.97
C GLU A 51 17.04 8.48 4.55
N ASP A 52 17.84 7.46 4.23
CA ASP A 52 17.86 6.78 2.93
C ASP A 52 17.11 5.43 2.95
N CYS A 53 16.30 5.16 3.98
CA CYS A 53 15.60 3.89 4.16
C CYS A 53 14.07 4.05 4.19
N ALA A 54 13.37 3.19 3.45
CA ALA A 54 11.93 3.03 3.59
C ALA A 54 11.61 2.03 4.71
N LYS A 55 10.97 2.50 5.79
CA LYS A 55 10.50 1.64 6.88
C LYS A 55 9.07 1.17 6.63
N LEU A 56 8.89 -0.14 6.52
CA LEU A 56 7.58 -0.77 6.39
C LEU A 56 6.79 -0.66 7.70
N LEU A 57 5.59 -0.08 7.65
CA LEU A 57 4.69 -0.01 8.81
C LEU A 57 3.63 -1.10 8.77
N THR A 58 2.97 -1.28 7.63
CA THR A 58 1.98 -2.35 7.47
C THR A 58 1.79 -2.73 6.01
N ILE A 59 1.38 -3.97 5.78
CA ILE A 59 0.98 -4.51 4.49
C ILE A 59 -0.32 -5.31 4.63
N HIS A 60 -1.28 -5.05 3.73
CA HIS A 60 -2.51 -5.83 3.67
C HIS A 60 -3.21 -5.71 2.32
N PRO A 61 -4.00 -6.74 1.92
CA PRO A 61 -4.96 -6.61 0.85
C PRO A 61 -6.02 -5.56 1.18
N LEU A 62 -6.35 -4.71 0.21
CA LEU A 62 -7.47 -3.80 0.30
C LEU A 62 -8.79 -4.56 0.12
N LYS A 63 -9.82 -4.10 0.84
CA LYS A 63 -11.21 -4.49 0.60
C LYS A 63 -11.77 -3.70 -0.57
N ASP A 64 -12.79 -4.25 -1.21
CA ASP A 64 -13.45 -3.61 -2.34
C ASP A 64 -14.01 -2.24 -1.90
N GLY A 65 -13.77 -1.19 -2.68
CA GLY A 65 -14.18 0.18 -2.37
C GLY A 65 -13.34 0.91 -1.32
N GLN A 66 -12.42 0.23 -0.62
CA GLN A 66 -11.61 0.83 0.45
C GLN A 66 -10.69 1.94 -0.08
N LYS A 67 -10.07 1.71 -1.25
CA LYS A 67 -9.21 2.69 -1.90
C LYS A 67 -10.00 3.91 -2.36
N GLU A 68 -11.09 3.66 -3.08
CA GLU A 68 -11.96 4.67 -3.66
C GLU A 68 -12.56 5.56 -2.58
N ASN A 69 -13.01 4.96 -1.47
CA ASN A 69 -13.53 5.72 -0.34
C ASN A 69 -12.46 6.64 0.27
N ARG A 70 -11.24 6.14 0.50
CA ARG A 70 -10.14 6.95 1.06
C ARG A 70 -9.70 8.09 0.14
N ILE A 71 -9.76 7.87 -1.18
CA ILE A 71 -9.51 8.94 -2.17
C ILE A 71 -10.67 9.95 -2.14
N LYS A 72 -11.92 9.47 -2.17
CA LYS A 72 -13.13 10.30 -2.21
C LYS A 72 -13.26 11.20 -0.98
N THR A 73 -12.93 10.69 0.21
CA THR A 73 -12.94 11.51 1.44
C THR A 73 -11.74 12.45 1.56
N GLY A 74 -10.79 12.38 0.62
CA GLY A 74 -9.58 13.20 0.63
C GLY A 74 -8.52 12.75 1.64
N ARG A 75 -8.74 11.63 2.34
CA ARG A 75 -7.76 11.02 3.25
C ARG A 75 -6.50 10.60 2.49
N TRP A 76 -6.65 9.92 1.36
CA TRP A 76 -5.54 9.54 0.48
C TRP A 76 -5.40 10.54 -0.66
N ARG A 77 -4.25 11.24 -0.71
CA ARG A 77 -3.89 12.16 -1.79
C ARG A 77 -2.87 11.50 -2.70
N LYS A 78 -3.12 11.45 -4.00
CA LYS A 78 -2.17 10.88 -4.97
C LYS A 78 -0.85 11.67 -4.98
N ILE A 79 0.27 10.96 -5.07
CA ILE A 79 1.63 11.52 -5.22
C ILE A 79 2.17 11.11 -6.60
#